data_AF-A0AA96FBN9-F1
#
_entry.id   AF-A0AA96FBN9-F1
#
_cell.length_a   1.000
_cell.length_b   1.000
_cell.length_c   1.000
_cell.angle_alpha   90.00
_cell.angle_beta   90.00
_cell.angle_gamma   90.00
#
_symmetry.space_group_name_H-M   'P 1'
#
loop_
_entity.id
_entity.type
_entity.pdbx_description
1 polymer ?
#
loop_
_entity_poly.entity_id
_entity_poly.type
_entity_poly.pdbx_seq_one_letter_code
_entity_poly.pdbx_strand_id
1 'polypeptide(L)'
;MLYVLLVTLGMSDSSLTAVGVILLAIIAIYGLFVLIPSLALAWRRYQDIGWGGALSIVGWFVPLLTFIVAFIPGNPGPNQFRPDPKG
;
A
#
# COMPACT_ATOMS: atom_id res chain seq x y z
N MET A 1 4.44 -3.01 17.18
CA MET A 1 3.50 -3.57 16.18
C MET A 1 3.47 -5.10 16.26
N LEU A 2 4.59 -5.81 16.09
CA LEU A 2 4.67 -7.27 16.24
C LEU A 2 4.34 -7.77 17.66
N TYR A 3 4.76 -7.02 18.70
CA TYR A 3 4.54 -7.36 20.11
C TYR A 3 3.05 -7.40 20.49
N VAL A 4 2.22 -6.47 20.00
CA VAL A 4 0.77 -6.44 20.29
C VAL A 4 0.07 -7.65 19.65
N LEU A 5 0.48 -8.03 18.44
CA LEU A 5 -0.05 -9.16 17.70
C LEU A 5 0.35 -10.50 18.35
N LEU A 6 1.57 -10.59 18.89
CA LEU A 6 2.03 -11.73 19.68
C LEU A 6 1.31 -11.85 21.03
N VAL A 7 1.03 -10.73 21.72
CA VAL A 7 0.25 -10.72 22.97
C VAL A 7 -1.18 -11.22 22.75
N THR A 8 -1.79 -10.92 21.59
CA THR A 8 -3.14 -11.41 21.24
C THR A 8 -3.16 -12.86 20.74
N LEU A 9 -2.07 -13.37 20.16
CA LEU A 9 -1.96 -14.76 19.66
C LEU A 9 -1.38 -15.74 20.70
N GLY A 10 -0.81 -15.22 21.78
CA GLY A 10 0.00 -15.98 22.72
C GLY A 10 -0.26 -15.61 24.18
N MET A 11 -1.52 -15.67 24.63
CA MET A 11 -1.88 -15.97 26.02
C MET A 11 -3.18 -16.77 26.04
N SER A 12 -3.05 -18.01 26.52
CA SER A 12 -4.06 -18.96 27.00
C SER A 12 -5.47 -18.39 27.24
N ASP A 13 -6.35 -18.67 26.29
CA ASP A 13 -7.72 -19.17 26.44
C ASP A 13 -8.45 -18.79 25.14
N SER A 14 -9.21 -19.72 24.59
CA SER A 14 -9.85 -19.67 23.28
C SER A 14 -10.93 -18.59 23.09
N SER A 15 -10.84 -17.49 23.84
CA SER A 15 -11.69 -16.32 23.79
C SER A 15 -10.82 -15.08 23.56
N LEU A 16 -10.95 -14.49 22.36
CA LEU A 16 -10.45 -13.14 22.13
C LEU A 16 -11.08 -12.22 23.16
N THR A 17 -10.28 -11.67 24.08
CA THR A 17 -10.77 -10.70 25.07
C THR A 17 -11.40 -9.52 24.32
N ALA A 18 -12.47 -8.93 24.87
CA ALA A 18 -13.15 -7.80 24.23
C ALA A 18 -12.18 -6.65 23.90
N VAL A 19 -11.17 -6.44 24.77
CA VAL A 19 -10.08 -5.49 24.55
C VAL A 19 -9.23 -5.87 23.32
N GLY A 20 -8.88 -7.15 23.15
CA GLY A 20 -8.14 -7.63 21.99
C GLY A 20 -8.89 -7.41 20.67
N VAL A 21 -10.21 -7.65 20.65
CA VAL A 21 -11.05 -7.41 19.45
C VAL A 21 -11.08 -5.92 19.09
N ILE A 22 -11.26 -5.04 20.08
CA ILE A 22 -11.27 -3.59 19.85
C ILE A 22 -9.93 -3.11 19.30
N LEU A 23 -8.81 -3.58 19.88
CA LEU A 23 -7.47 -3.21 19.41
C LEU A 23 -7.21 -3.73 17.98
N LEU A 24 -7.63 -4.95 17.67
CA LEU A 24 -7.52 -5.50 16.31
C LEU A 24 -8.31 -4.66 15.30
N ALA A 25 -9.53 -4.24 15.65
CA ALA A 25 -10.35 -3.39 14.79
C ALA A 25 -9.68 -2.04 14.52
N ILE A 26 -9.12 -1.39 15.56
CA ILE A 26 -8.40 -0.12 15.41
C ILE A 26 -7.17 -0.28 14.51
N ILE A 27 -6.40 -1.35 14.70
CA ILE A 27 -5.22 -1.64 13.88
C ILE A 27 -5.61 -1.89 12.42
N ALA A 28 -6.70 -2.63 12.17
CA ALA A 28 -7.19 -2.90 10.83
C ALA A 28 -7.63 -1.60 10.12
N ILE A 29 -8.37 -0.73 10.80
CA ILE A 29 -8.80 0.56 10.27
C ILE A 29 -7.59 1.44 9.98
N TYR A 30 -6.66 1.55 10.93
CA TYR A 30 -5.42 2.31 10.73
C TYR A 30 -4.61 1.77 9.55
N GLY A 31 -4.50 0.44 9.44
CA GLY A 31 -3.85 -0.24 8.32
C GLY A 31 -4.48 0.14 6.98
N LEU A 32 -5.81 0.15 6.87
CA LEU A 32 -6.52 0.58 5.67
C LEU A 32 -6.27 2.05 5.34
N PHE A 33 -6.28 2.93 6.35
CA PHE A 33 -6.01 4.36 6.19
C PHE A 33 -4.61 4.65 5.66
N VAL A 34 -3.62 3.80 5.96
CA VAL A 34 -2.26 3.92 5.40
C VAL A 34 -2.14 3.20 4.06
N LEU A 35 -2.74 2.01 3.94
CA LEU A 35 -2.65 1.15 2.76
C LEU A 35 -3.26 1.78 1.52
N ILE A 36 -4.48 2.33 1.63
CA ILE A 36 -5.21 2.92 0.50
C ILE A 36 -4.43 4.07 -0.15
N PRO A 37 -3.99 5.12 0.56
CA PRO A 37 -3.22 6.20 -0.06
C PRO A 37 -1.86 5.73 -0.57
N SER A 38 -1.20 4.80 0.13
CA SER A 38 0.08 4.24 -0.33
C SER A 38 -0.06 3.52 -1.67
N LEU A 39 -1.13 2.74 -1.84
CA LEU A 39 -1.44 2.06 -3.08
C LEU A 39 -1.82 3.06 -4.18
N ALA A 40 -2.61 4.08 -3.87
CA ALA A 40 -3.00 5.11 -4.82
C ALA A 40 -1.79 5.91 -5.37
N LEU A 41 -0.81 6.22 -4.50
CA LEU A 41 0.43 6.87 -4.92
C LEU A 41 1.26 5.98 -5.83
N ALA A 42 1.42 4.70 -5.47
CA ALA A 42 2.13 3.73 -6.32
C ALA A 42 1.45 3.57 -7.67
N TRP A 43 0.12 3.45 -7.70
CA TRP A 43 -0.68 3.37 -8.92
C TRP A 43 -0.41 4.54 -9.86
N ARG A 44 -0.41 5.77 -9.33
CA ARG A 44 -0.11 6.98 -10.11
C ARG A 44 1.35 7.01 -10.61
N ARG A 45 2.30 6.52 -9.81
CA ARG A 45 3.72 6.48 -10.21
C ARG A 45 3.97 5.57 -11.41
N TYR A 46 3.29 4.42 -11.44
CA TYR A 46 3.32 3.53 -12.60
C TYR A 46 2.65 4.16 -13.82
N GLN A 47 1.52 4.86 -13.64
CA GLN A 47 0.88 5.58 -14.75
C GLN A 47 1.75 6.70 -15.32
N ASP A 48 2.47 7.41 -14.47
CA ASP A 48 3.34 8.52 -14.91
C ASP A 48 4.56 8.04 -15.74
N ILE A 49 5.02 6.79 -15.57
CA ILE A 49 6.02 6.16 -16.47
C ILE A 49 5.39 5.49 -17.71
N GLY A 50 4.06 5.60 -17.88
CA GLY A 50 3.32 5.02 -19.00
C GLY A 50 2.93 3.55 -18.81
N TRP A 51 3.12 2.98 -17.62
CA TRP A 51 2.77 1.60 -17.28
C TRP A 51 1.36 1.50 -16.69
N GLY A 52 0.72 0.34 -16.81
CA GLY A 52 -0.59 0.10 -16.20
C GLY A 52 -0.50 0.22 -14.67
N GLY A 53 -1.36 1.04 -14.06
CA GLY A 53 -1.33 1.28 -12.61
C GLY A 53 -1.49 0.01 -11.77
N ALA A 54 -2.18 -1.02 -12.28
CA ALA A 54 -2.30 -2.33 -11.64
C ALA A 54 -0.96 -3.05 -11.44
N LEU A 55 0.07 -2.73 -12.23
CA LEU A 55 1.42 -3.26 -12.03
C LEU A 55 2.03 -2.82 -10.70
N SER A 56 1.54 -1.73 -10.10
CA SER A 56 1.92 -1.34 -8.73
C SER A 56 1.57 -2.40 -7.68
N ILE A 57 0.49 -3.18 -7.89
CA ILE A 57 0.10 -4.28 -7.01
C ILE A 57 1.09 -5.44 -7.14
N VAL A 58 1.51 -5.76 -8.37
CA VAL A 58 2.55 -6.78 -8.61
C VAL A 58 3.88 -6.36 -7.99
N GLY A 59 4.21 -5.07 -8.08
CA GLY A 59 5.40 -4.48 -7.47
C GLY A 59 5.42 -4.45 -5.94
N TRP A 60 4.34 -4.86 -5.26
CA TRP A 60 4.37 -5.13 -3.82
C TRP A 60 4.91 -6.54 -3.50
N PHE A 61 4.73 -7.49 -4.40
CA PHE A 61 5.23 -8.87 -4.25
C PHE A 61 6.63 -9.04 -4.83
N VAL A 62 7.04 -8.17 -5.76
CA VAL A 62 8.40 -8.10 -6.26
C VAL A 62 9.20 -7.12 -5.39
N PRO A 63 10.16 -7.59 -4.58
CA PRO A 63 10.92 -6.71 -3.71
C PRO A 63 11.60 -5.61 -4.52
N LEU A 64 11.58 -4.39 -3.98
CA LEU A 64 12.23 -3.20 -4.53
C LEU A 64 11.66 -2.65 -5.86
N LEU A 65 10.77 -3.34 -6.58
CA LEU A 65 10.29 -2.86 -7.89
C LEU A 65 9.59 -1.50 -7.78
N THR A 66 8.60 -1.40 -6.88
CA THR A 66 7.89 -0.14 -6.64
C THR A 66 8.81 0.96 -6.12
N PHE A 67 9.85 0.59 -5.37
CA PHE A 67 10.86 1.53 -4.89
C PHE A 67 11.71 2.06 -6.05
N ILE A 68 12.19 1.20 -6.94
CA ILE A 68 12.95 1.58 -8.14
C ILE A 68 12.10 2.49 -9.04
N VAL A 69 10.85 2.10 -9.32
CA VAL A 69 9.90 2.89 -10.13
C VAL A 69 9.65 4.28 -9.56
N ALA A 70 9.74 4.46 -8.23
CA ALA A 70 9.59 5.77 -7.60
C ALA A 70 10.71 6.75 -7.96
N PHE A 71 11.90 6.28 -8.35
CA PHE A 71 13.03 7.12 -8.78
C PHE A 71 13.10 7.33 -10.30
N ILE A 72 12.31 6.59 -11.08
CA ILE A 72 12.28 6.74 -12.53
C ILE A 72 11.53 8.04 -12.86
N PRO A 73 12.12 8.96 -13.65
CA PRO A 73 11.40 10.14 -14.10
C PRO A 73 10.20 9.74 -14.95
N GLY A 74 9.07 10.44 -14.77
CA GLY A 74 7.88 10.22 -15.60
C GLY A 74 8.17 10.48 -17.08
N ASN A 75 7.44 9.81 -17.97
CA ASN A 75 7.62 9.97 -19.41
C ASN A 75 7.22 11.41 -19.81
N PRO A 76 8.07 12.17 -20.52
CA PRO A 76 7.70 13.50 -21.01
C PRO A 76 6.67 13.38 -22.14
N GLY A 77 5.68 14.28 -22.15
CA GLY A 77 4.61 14.26 -23.14
C GLY A 77 3.31 13.62 -22.65
N PRO A 78 2.26 13.61 -23.49
CA PRO A 78 1.00 12.94 -23.18
C PRO A 78 1.23 11.43 -23.12
N ASN A 79 0.66 10.77 -22.11
CA ASN A 79 0.66 9.32 -21.99
C ASN A 79 -0.79 8.78 -22.08
N GLN A 80 -0.93 7.46 -22.22
CA GLN A 80 -2.24 6.81 -22.33
C GLN A 80 -3.18 7.00 -21.11
N PHE A 81 -2.64 7.45 -19.98
CA PHE A 81 -3.36 7.69 -18.71
C PHE A 81 -3.54 9.17 -18.39
N ARG A 82 -2.82 10.09 -19.04
CA ARG A 82 -2.83 11.52 -18.75
C ARG A 82 -2.39 12.38 -19.94
N PRO A 83 -3.15 13.43 -20.30
CA PRO A 83 -2.70 14.47 -21.24
C PRO A 83 -1.45 15.19 -20.70
N ASP A 84 -0.61 15.70 -21.61
CA ASP A 84 0.60 16.44 -21.26
C ASP A 84 0.25 17.63 -20.35
N PRO A 85 0.89 17.80 -19.18
CA PRO A 85 0.68 18.98 -18.35
C PRO A 85 1.14 20.29 -18.99
N LYS A 86 1.86 20.25 -20.12
CA LYS A 86 2.28 21.42 -20.87
C LYS A 86 1.65 21.41 -22.26
N GLY A 87 0.71 22.33 -22.47
CA GLY A 87 0.42 22.84 -23.82
C GLY A 87 1.51 23.78 -24.29
#